data_AF-A0A5E3XKA7-F1
#
_entry.id   AF-A0A5E3XKA7-F1
#
_cell.length_a   1.000
_cell.length_b   1.000
_cell.length_c   1.000
_cell.angle_alpha   90.00
_cell.angle_beta   90.00
_cell.angle_gamma   90.00
#
_symmetry.space_group_name_H-M   'P 1'
#
loop_
_entity.id
_entity.type
_entity.pdbx_description
1 polymer ?
#
loop_
_entity_poly.entity_id
_entity_poly.type
_entity_poly.pdbx_seq_one_letter_code
_entity_poly.pdbx_strand_id
1 'polypeptide(L)'
;MDNRVSVTIEFLTIDIAGGVAAELEDSVAFPKLHHFRLCMDSGFATLLLCWMVLPYALDLHLEPVEFWRKSFTKKHPGIYEVPFWPSTYAPPVHLLWRRPQDFAQSLYQPHCTSTIEHPGAAPHPVDVGDPAELLWQRSIAVMGLDVRLDPAIKADEPVAARFPEVVAITLAESVEALVPVARDPVGRDWQGSRELEGKIAARRSLTFRDGQFTAWRRERDFNTQYPKALYDTLRYVLSAVPGPSITGFERRVEEFVFAKDSWLPDRSLAYEHILERFISLRAIHFDNAPLTDDAHFQQNMEGWLAFTHLDALSLYLNTPGPGGYPCPALEVIHIITKPAPPALDVVHLTAEGWDAFWNSAGRRACGVPLIRLTESVRRVS
;
A
#
# COMPACT_ATOMS: atom_id res chain seq x y z
N MET A 1 9.98 -20.22 31.19
CA MET A 1 9.06 -19.18 30.68
C MET A 1 7.72 -19.86 30.51
N ASP A 2 6.76 -19.51 31.36
CA ASP A 2 5.40 -20.05 31.29
C ASP A 2 4.62 -19.24 30.27
N ASN A 3 4.52 -19.74 29.03
CA ASN A 3 3.72 -19.09 27.99
C ASN A 3 2.24 -19.12 28.40
N ARG A 4 1.62 -17.95 28.56
CA ARG A 4 0.17 -17.86 28.76
C ARG A 4 -0.53 -18.13 27.42
N VAL A 5 -1.52 -19.01 27.41
CA VAL A 5 -2.23 -19.38 26.18
C VAL A 5 -3.64 -18.80 26.20
N SER A 6 -3.99 -18.01 25.18
CA SER A 6 -5.37 -17.62 24.92
C SER A 6 -6.00 -18.60 23.93
N VAL A 7 -6.75 -19.59 24.45
CA VAL A 7 -7.29 -20.70 23.65
C VAL A 7 -8.62 -20.42 22.94
N THR A 8 -9.18 -19.22 23.09
CA THR A 8 -10.52 -18.87 22.58
C THR A 8 -10.56 -17.68 21.63
N ILE A 9 -9.50 -16.87 21.54
CA ILE A 9 -9.52 -15.67 20.69
C ILE A 9 -9.24 -16.05 19.24
N GLU A 10 -10.22 -15.81 18.38
CA GLU A 10 -10.20 -16.07 16.94
C GLU A 10 -10.00 -14.79 16.11
N PHE A 11 -10.56 -13.68 16.61
CA PHE A 11 -10.50 -12.36 16.02
C PHE A 11 -10.04 -11.36 17.06
N LEU A 12 -9.03 -10.55 16.72
CA LEU A 12 -8.54 -9.48 17.58
C LEU A 12 -8.39 -8.19 16.78
N THR A 13 -8.92 -7.11 17.32
CA THR A 13 -8.63 -5.75 16.86
C THR A 13 -8.18 -4.92 18.04
N ILE A 14 -7.03 -4.28 17.90
CA ILE A 14 -6.53 -3.28 18.84
C ILE A 14 -6.41 -1.99 18.07
N ASP A 15 -7.23 -1.00 18.43
CA ASP A 15 -7.24 0.32 17.79
C ASP A 15 -6.98 1.40 18.85
N ILE A 16 -5.69 1.69 19.05
CA ILE A 16 -5.21 2.65 20.03
C ILE A 16 -4.10 3.46 19.39
N ALA A 17 -4.47 4.49 18.63
CA ALA A 17 -3.53 5.38 17.95
C ALA A 17 -2.56 6.13 18.91
N GLY A 18 -2.88 6.21 20.21
CA GLY A 18 -2.04 6.80 21.24
C GLY A 18 -1.06 5.79 21.87
N GLY A 19 -0.10 6.29 22.64
CA GLY A 19 0.79 5.43 23.40
C GLY A 19 0.09 4.78 24.60
N VAL A 20 0.39 3.51 24.84
CA VAL A 20 -0.13 2.76 26.00
C VAL A 20 1.03 2.25 26.84
N ALA A 21 1.04 2.57 28.13
CA ALA A 21 1.90 1.88 29.07
C ALA A 21 1.29 0.50 29.36
N ALA A 22 1.80 -0.54 28.70
CA ALA A 22 1.49 -1.92 29.04
C ALA A 22 2.82 -2.61 29.39
N GLU A 23 2.96 -3.02 30.64
CA GLU A 23 4.02 -3.93 31.06
C GLU A 23 3.48 -5.36 30.92
N LEU A 24 3.89 -6.04 29.84
CA LEU A 24 3.71 -7.48 29.72
C LEU A 24 5.01 -8.15 30.13
N GLU A 25 4.94 -8.98 31.18
CA GLU A 25 6.12 -9.68 31.72
C GLU A 25 6.52 -10.90 30.88
N ASP A 26 5.57 -11.53 30.19
CA ASP A 26 5.76 -12.77 29.41
C ASP A 26 5.04 -12.72 28.05
N SER A 27 5.43 -13.59 27.13
CA SER A 27 4.76 -13.75 25.85
C SER A 27 3.41 -14.48 25.98
N VAL A 28 2.48 -14.14 25.09
CA VAL A 28 1.11 -14.70 25.05
C VAL A 28 0.87 -15.37 23.71
N ALA A 29 0.45 -16.63 23.74
CA ALA A 29 0.16 -17.41 22.53
C ALA A 29 -1.30 -17.32 22.11
N PHE A 30 -1.52 -17.17 20.81
CA PHE A 30 -2.83 -17.02 20.18
C PHE A 30 -3.09 -18.10 19.12
N PRO A 31 -3.16 -19.39 19.50
CA PRO A 31 -3.17 -20.51 18.55
C PRO A 31 -4.40 -20.58 17.64
N LYS A 32 -5.52 -19.93 18.00
CA LYS A 32 -6.75 -19.90 17.19
C LYS A 32 -6.97 -18.60 16.43
N LEU A 33 -6.09 -17.62 16.62
CA LEU A 33 -6.22 -16.30 16.04
C LEU A 33 -5.97 -16.40 14.54
N HIS A 34 -7.01 -16.15 13.75
CA HIS A 34 -6.93 -16.18 12.29
C HIS A 34 -7.17 -14.82 11.65
N HIS A 35 -7.58 -13.82 12.44
CA HIS A 35 -7.56 -12.40 12.04
C HIS A 35 -7.03 -11.51 13.16
N PHE A 36 -6.06 -10.65 12.83
CA PHE A 36 -5.50 -9.65 13.74
C PHE A 36 -5.33 -8.31 13.05
N ARG A 37 -5.94 -7.27 13.61
CA ARG A 37 -5.72 -5.87 13.23
C ARG A 37 -5.11 -5.10 14.40
N LEU A 38 -4.01 -4.40 14.14
CA LEU A 38 -3.28 -3.58 15.11
C LEU A 38 -3.07 -2.16 14.57
N CYS A 39 -3.74 -1.19 15.16
CA CYS A 39 -3.55 0.24 14.92
C CYS A 39 -2.99 0.89 16.19
N MET A 40 -1.73 1.34 16.13
CA MET A 40 -1.01 1.85 17.29
C MET A 40 0.21 2.69 16.89
N ASP A 41 0.71 3.55 17.80
CA ASP A 41 2.04 4.15 17.65
C ASP A 41 3.08 3.06 17.38
N SER A 42 3.94 3.28 16.40
CA SER A 42 4.88 2.28 15.91
C SER A 42 5.76 1.68 17.01
N GLY A 43 6.15 2.45 18.03
CA GLY A 43 6.97 1.94 19.11
C GLY A 43 6.23 0.95 20.01
N PHE A 44 4.98 1.25 20.34
CA PHE A 44 4.15 0.36 21.15
C PHE A 44 3.64 -0.84 20.34
N ALA A 45 3.40 -0.68 19.05
CA ALA A 45 3.07 -1.77 18.14
C ALA A 45 4.20 -2.82 18.10
N THR A 46 5.46 -2.39 17.90
CA THR A 46 6.66 -3.25 17.96
C THR A 46 6.74 -4.00 19.29
N LEU A 47 6.62 -3.31 20.42
CA LEU A 47 6.66 -3.95 21.75
C LEU A 47 5.55 -4.99 21.92
N LEU A 48 4.32 -4.67 21.53
CA LEU A 48 3.21 -5.60 21.61
C LEU A 48 3.44 -6.83 20.73
N LEU A 49 3.87 -6.64 19.48
CA LEU A 49 4.18 -7.73 18.55
C LEU A 49 5.30 -8.61 19.11
N CYS A 50 6.32 -8.05 19.80
CA CYS A 50 7.35 -8.86 20.45
C CYS A 50 6.78 -9.88 21.44
N TRP A 51 5.69 -9.54 22.12
CA TRP A 51 5.08 -10.35 23.16
C TRP A 51 4.00 -11.29 22.65
N MET A 52 3.58 -11.20 21.39
CA MET A 52 2.56 -12.07 20.83
C MET A 52 3.18 -13.23 20.06
N VAL A 53 2.75 -14.46 20.36
CA VAL A 53 3.04 -15.63 19.52
C VAL A 53 1.87 -15.85 18.57
N LEU A 54 2.06 -15.44 17.31
CA LEU A 54 1.02 -15.42 16.28
C LEU A 54 1.10 -16.63 15.34
N PRO A 55 -0.02 -17.15 14.81
CA PRO A 55 -0.01 -18.17 13.77
C PRO A 55 0.55 -17.64 12.44
N TYR A 56 1.29 -18.48 11.71
CA TYR A 56 1.86 -18.08 10.41
C TYR A 56 0.80 -17.79 9.35
N ALA A 57 -0.36 -18.46 9.38
CA ALA A 57 -1.45 -18.31 8.40
C ALA A 57 -2.51 -17.24 8.77
N LEU A 58 -2.26 -16.47 9.83
CA LEU A 58 -3.11 -15.36 10.29
C LEU A 58 -3.41 -14.36 9.17
N ASP A 59 -4.61 -13.78 9.08
CA ASP A 59 -4.80 -12.51 8.37
C ASP A 59 -4.30 -11.38 9.28
N LEU A 60 -3.27 -10.65 8.84
CA LEU A 60 -2.56 -9.67 9.68
C LEU A 60 -2.59 -8.29 9.03
N HIS A 61 -3.09 -7.33 9.79
CA HIS A 61 -3.26 -5.97 9.37
C HIS A 61 -2.57 -5.04 10.36
N LEU A 62 -1.44 -4.46 9.96
CA LEU A 62 -0.64 -3.58 10.79
C LEU A 62 -0.85 -2.13 10.34
N GLU A 63 -1.15 -1.26 11.29
CA GLU A 63 -1.40 0.16 11.05
C GLU A 63 -0.55 1.04 11.98
N PRO A 64 0.78 1.09 11.76
CA PRO A 64 1.64 1.99 12.53
C PRO A 64 1.26 3.45 12.32
N VAL A 65 1.13 4.19 13.42
CA VAL A 65 1.00 5.64 13.41
C VAL A 65 2.39 6.26 13.32
N GLU A 66 2.62 7.01 12.24
CA GLU A 66 3.88 7.69 11.92
C GLU A 66 3.71 9.22 12.00
N PHE A 67 4.79 9.96 12.21
CA PHE A 67 4.75 11.42 12.30
C PHE A 67 5.59 12.08 11.19
N TRP A 68 5.45 11.62 9.94
CA TRP A 68 6.32 12.07 8.83
C TRP A 68 6.35 13.60 8.68
N ARG A 69 5.21 14.31 8.82
CA ARG A 69 5.15 15.77 8.69
C ARG A 69 6.03 16.46 9.74
N LYS A 70 5.85 16.07 11.01
CA LYS A 70 6.63 16.59 12.15
C LYS A 70 8.12 16.26 12.00
N SER A 71 8.42 15.07 11.49
CA SER A 71 9.78 14.55 11.32
C SER A 71 10.57 15.30 10.25
N PHE A 72 9.92 15.80 9.20
CA PHE A 72 10.59 16.46 8.06
C PHE A 72 10.39 17.99 8.02
N THR A 73 10.32 18.65 9.18
CA THR A 73 10.21 20.13 9.26
C THR A 73 11.52 20.86 9.00
N LYS A 74 12.67 20.21 9.26
CA LYS A 74 13.99 20.80 9.03
C LYS A 74 14.30 20.88 7.53
N LYS A 75 14.78 22.05 7.11
CA LYS A 75 15.20 22.34 5.73
C LYS A 75 16.68 22.02 5.54
N HIS A 76 17.00 21.39 4.41
CA HIS A 76 18.35 20.95 4.02
C HIS A 76 18.70 21.50 2.62
N PRO A 77 19.56 22.52 2.49
CA PRO A 77 19.86 23.13 1.20
C PRO A 77 20.28 22.10 0.13
N GLY A 78 19.65 22.17 -1.05
CA GLY A 78 19.93 21.27 -2.18
C GLY A 78 19.24 19.90 -2.14
N ILE A 79 18.46 19.60 -1.10
CA ILE A 79 17.73 18.33 -0.97
C ILE A 79 16.25 18.57 -1.24
N TYR A 80 15.74 18.19 -2.40
CA TYR A 80 14.33 18.42 -2.77
C TYR A 80 13.44 17.18 -2.63
N GLU A 81 14.04 16.04 -2.30
CA GLU A 81 13.35 14.80 -1.97
C GLU A 81 13.22 14.68 -0.46
N VAL A 82 12.13 14.10 0.02
CA VAL A 82 11.98 13.81 1.45
C VAL A 82 13.06 12.81 1.84
N PRO A 83 13.95 13.15 2.80
CA PRO A 83 15.10 12.32 3.13
C PRO A 83 14.69 11.15 4.04
N PHE A 84 13.83 10.27 3.58
CA PHE A 84 13.53 9.02 4.27
C PHE A 84 14.79 8.16 4.45
N TRP A 85 14.78 7.25 5.43
CA TRP A 85 15.87 6.29 5.61
C TRP A 85 16.15 5.53 4.29
N PRO A 86 17.41 5.28 3.92
CA PRO A 86 18.66 5.42 4.69
C PRO A 86 19.37 6.78 4.56
N SER A 87 18.69 7.85 4.14
CA SER A 87 19.30 9.18 4.01
C SER A 87 20.01 9.63 5.28
N THR A 88 21.17 10.29 5.12
CA THR A 88 21.91 10.91 6.24
C THR A 88 21.15 12.07 6.89
N TYR A 89 20.16 12.62 6.19
CA TYR A 89 19.27 13.67 6.69
C TYR A 89 17.96 13.13 7.27
N ALA A 90 17.78 11.80 7.29
CA ALA A 90 16.63 11.20 7.94
C ALA A 90 16.63 11.59 9.43
N PRO A 91 15.46 11.95 10.00
CA PRO A 91 15.36 12.26 11.41
C PRO A 91 15.90 11.09 12.22
N PRO A 92 16.70 11.38 13.26
CA PRO A 92 17.31 10.34 14.05
C PRO A 92 16.24 9.44 14.67
N VAL A 93 16.42 8.13 14.52
CA VAL A 93 15.54 7.09 15.09
C VAL A 93 15.78 7.05 16.60
N HIS A 94 15.30 8.07 17.32
CA HIS A 94 15.73 8.31 18.70
C HIS A 94 14.97 7.52 19.77
N LEU A 95 13.94 6.75 19.41
CA LEU A 95 13.20 5.93 20.36
C LEU A 95 12.72 4.64 19.69
N LEU A 96 13.42 3.54 19.96
CA LEU A 96 13.12 2.18 19.51
C LEU A 96 13.34 1.97 18.01
N TRP A 97 13.77 0.77 17.67
CA TRP A 97 14.38 0.33 16.43
C TRP A 97 13.35 0.20 15.29
N ARG A 98 12.76 1.32 14.88
CA ARG A 98 11.60 1.34 13.98
C ARG A 98 12.02 1.38 12.53
N ARG A 99 11.71 0.33 11.77
CA ARG A 99 11.76 0.37 10.31
C ARG A 99 10.42 -0.12 9.75
N PRO A 100 9.81 0.59 8.79
CA PRO A 100 8.69 0.07 8.00
C PRO A 100 8.92 -1.35 7.47
N GLN A 101 10.19 -1.66 7.19
CA GLN A 101 10.67 -2.98 6.80
C GLN A 101 10.40 -4.08 7.84
N ASP A 102 10.46 -3.77 9.13
CA ASP A 102 10.28 -4.76 10.21
C ASP A 102 8.80 -5.14 10.31
N PHE A 103 7.89 -4.16 10.19
CA PHE A 103 6.45 -4.45 10.07
C PHE A 103 6.13 -5.27 8.82
N ALA A 104 6.77 -4.98 7.68
CA ALA A 104 6.61 -5.77 6.47
C ALA A 104 7.11 -7.21 6.66
N GLN A 105 8.24 -7.39 7.35
CA GLN A 105 8.75 -8.71 7.73
C GLN A 105 7.79 -9.43 8.69
N SER A 106 7.17 -8.73 9.62
CA SER A 106 6.13 -9.25 10.53
C SER A 106 4.87 -9.70 9.78
N LEU A 107 4.53 -9.07 8.65
CA LEU A 107 3.46 -9.58 7.76
C LEU A 107 3.85 -10.89 7.08
N TYR A 108 5.11 -11.03 6.70
CA TYR A 108 5.65 -12.23 6.07
C TYR A 108 5.77 -13.41 7.05
N GLN A 109 6.31 -13.16 8.25
CA GLN A 109 6.54 -14.16 9.29
C GLN A 109 5.90 -13.74 10.63
N PRO A 110 4.56 -13.77 10.75
CA PRO A 110 3.87 -13.36 11.99
C PRO A 110 4.34 -14.13 13.23
N HIS A 111 4.67 -15.41 13.03
CA HIS A 111 5.12 -16.31 14.09
C HIS A 111 6.54 -15.99 14.60
N CYS A 112 7.29 -15.14 13.90
CA CYS A 112 8.63 -14.68 14.28
C CYS A 112 8.68 -13.23 14.77
N THR A 113 7.53 -12.61 15.03
CA THR A 113 7.43 -11.20 15.51
C THR A 113 8.28 -10.93 16.75
N SER A 114 8.39 -11.88 17.67
CA SER A 114 9.27 -11.80 18.85
C SER A 114 10.75 -11.62 18.52
N THR A 115 11.21 -12.17 17.40
CA THR A 115 12.60 -12.04 16.92
C THR A 115 12.76 -10.80 16.04
N ILE A 116 11.81 -10.54 15.15
CA ILE A 116 11.85 -9.44 14.17
C ILE A 116 11.83 -8.08 14.89
N GLU A 117 10.93 -7.93 15.85
CA GLU A 117 10.65 -6.66 16.51
C GLU A 117 11.60 -6.42 17.73
N HIS A 118 12.46 -7.40 18.06
CA HIS A 118 13.33 -7.30 19.23
C HIS A 118 14.43 -6.24 19.04
N PRO A 119 14.61 -5.32 20.02
CA PRO A 119 15.70 -4.35 20.01
C PRO A 119 17.09 -5.00 19.82
N GLY A 120 17.75 -4.71 18.70
CA GLY A 120 19.09 -5.22 18.42
C GLY A 120 19.14 -6.65 17.85
N ALA A 121 18.00 -7.19 17.39
CA ALA A 121 17.99 -8.43 16.63
C ALA A 121 18.91 -8.33 15.40
N ALA A 122 19.73 -9.36 15.19
CA ALA A 122 20.43 -9.53 13.92
C ALA A 122 19.39 -9.79 12.80
N PRO A 123 19.70 -9.46 11.53
CA PRO A 123 18.85 -9.81 10.41
C PRO A 123 18.49 -11.30 10.48
N HIS A 124 17.19 -11.60 10.63
CA HIS A 124 16.73 -12.97 10.75
C HIS A 124 16.89 -13.67 9.38
N PRO A 125 17.70 -14.73 9.28
CA PRO A 125 17.81 -15.48 8.04
C PRO A 125 16.47 -16.16 7.75
N VAL A 126 16.07 -16.19 6.48
CA VAL A 126 14.89 -16.94 6.05
C VAL A 126 15.15 -18.42 6.32
N ASP A 127 14.35 -19.04 7.18
CA ASP A 127 14.45 -20.46 7.48
C ASP A 127 13.94 -21.27 6.28
N VAL A 128 14.83 -22.05 5.67
CA VAL A 128 14.51 -22.93 4.55
C VAL A 128 13.48 -23.96 5.02
N GLY A 129 12.27 -23.91 4.43
CA GLY A 129 11.17 -24.80 4.79
C GLY A 129 10.14 -24.20 5.74
N ASP A 130 10.22 -22.90 6.04
CA ASP A 130 9.17 -22.18 6.77
C ASP A 130 7.83 -22.24 5.98
N PRO A 131 6.75 -22.81 6.57
CA PRO A 131 5.44 -22.88 5.91
C PRO A 131 4.86 -21.49 5.59
N ALA A 132 5.30 -20.43 6.27
CA ALA A 132 4.94 -19.06 5.94
C ALA A 132 5.43 -18.66 4.55
N GLU A 133 6.52 -19.24 4.05
CA GLU A 133 7.05 -18.91 2.73
C GLU A 133 6.05 -19.24 1.63
N LEU A 134 5.62 -20.50 1.51
CA LEU A 134 4.69 -20.93 0.47
C LEU A 134 3.36 -20.17 0.53
N LEU A 135 2.86 -19.93 1.74
CA LEU A 135 1.65 -19.16 1.97
C LEU A 135 1.84 -17.71 1.50
N TRP A 136 2.96 -17.07 1.87
CA TRP A 136 3.28 -15.71 1.46
C TRP A 136 3.39 -15.57 -0.04
N GLN A 137 4.09 -16.50 -0.71
CA GLN A 137 4.26 -16.48 -2.16
C GLN A 137 2.92 -16.42 -2.91
N ARG A 138 1.90 -17.11 -2.41
CA ARG A 138 0.53 -17.04 -2.95
C ARG A 138 -0.19 -15.76 -2.55
N SER A 139 0.02 -15.30 -1.32
CA SER A 139 -0.66 -14.15 -0.72
C SER A 139 -0.30 -12.80 -1.34
N ILE A 140 0.72 -12.73 -2.18
CA ILE A 140 1.23 -11.47 -2.77
C ILE A 140 1.02 -11.36 -4.28
N ALA A 141 0.26 -12.28 -4.86
CA ALA A 141 -0.07 -12.25 -6.29
C ALA A 141 -0.78 -10.95 -6.67
N VAL A 142 -1.62 -10.42 -5.78
CA VAL A 142 -2.35 -9.17 -5.96
C VAL A 142 -1.96 -8.17 -4.88
N MET A 143 -1.61 -6.95 -5.30
CA MET A 143 -1.33 -5.83 -4.41
C MET A 143 -2.39 -4.73 -4.58
N GLY A 144 -2.84 -4.16 -3.48
CA GLY A 144 -3.73 -3.01 -3.43
C GLY A 144 -3.03 -1.80 -2.85
N LEU A 145 -3.32 -0.61 -3.37
CA LEU A 145 -2.86 0.67 -2.86
C LEU A 145 -4.06 1.57 -2.52
N ASP A 146 -4.10 2.07 -1.29
CA ASP A 146 -5.03 3.11 -0.86
C ASP A 146 -4.24 4.31 -0.32
N VAL A 147 -4.45 5.47 -0.95
CA VAL A 147 -3.80 6.73 -0.59
C VAL A 147 -4.87 7.72 -0.17
N ARG A 148 -4.76 8.24 1.06
CA ARG A 148 -5.59 9.33 1.55
C ARG A 148 -4.76 10.58 1.77
N LEU A 149 -5.24 11.67 1.21
CA LEU A 149 -4.72 13.01 1.31
C LEU A 149 -5.18 13.68 2.62
N ASP A 150 -4.53 14.80 2.92
CA ASP A 150 -5.02 15.70 3.96
C ASP A 150 -6.34 16.35 3.49
N PRO A 151 -7.46 16.18 4.21
CA PRO A 151 -8.74 16.79 3.86
C PRO A 151 -8.73 18.33 3.90
N ALA A 152 -7.70 18.95 4.46
CA ALA A 152 -7.51 20.40 4.45
C ALA A 152 -6.87 20.92 3.14
N ILE A 153 -6.38 20.05 2.26
CA ILE A 153 -5.78 20.45 0.98
C ILE A 153 -6.86 21.05 0.09
N LYS A 154 -6.61 22.27 -0.38
CA LYS A 154 -7.51 22.98 -1.29
C LYS A 154 -7.26 22.56 -2.74
N ALA A 155 -8.25 22.81 -3.59
CA ALA A 155 -8.21 22.44 -5.00
C ALA A 155 -7.08 23.13 -5.80
N ASP A 156 -6.63 24.30 -5.36
CA ASP A 156 -5.56 25.10 -5.99
C ASP A 156 -4.17 24.80 -5.42
N GLU A 157 -4.07 23.94 -4.41
CA GLU A 157 -2.80 23.58 -3.78
C GLU A 157 -2.15 22.36 -4.47
N PRO A 158 -0.81 22.34 -4.58
CA PRO A 158 -0.11 21.23 -5.20
C PRO A 158 -0.12 19.99 -4.29
N VAL A 159 -1.01 19.05 -4.59
CA VAL A 159 -1.16 17.78 -3.83
C VAL A 159 0.17 17.03 -3.71
N ALA A 160 0.99 17.03 -4.76
CA ALA A 160 2.29 16.38 -4.78
C ALA A 160 3.24 16.85 -3.65
N ALA A 161 3.13 18.11 -3.22
CA ALA A 161 3.98 18.71 -2.19
C ALA A 161 3.48 18.42 -0.76
N ARG A 162 2.32 17.78 -0.60
CA ARG A 162 1.70 17.50 0.69
C ARG A 162 2.00 16.06 1.09
N PHE A 163 2.25 15.82 2.37
CA PHE A 163 2.28 14.46 2.90
C PHE A 163 0.85 13.87 2.89
N PRO A 164 0.69 12.55 2.73
CA PRO A 164 -0.60 11.89 2.86
C PRO A 164 -1.04 11.80 4.34
N GLU A 165 -2.32 11.55 4.58
CA GLU A 165 -2.84 11.10 5.88
C GLU A 165 -2.69 9.59 6.02
N VAL A 166 -2.91 8.85 4.93
CA VAL A 166 -2.86 7.39 4.93
C VAL A 166 -2.18 6.91 3.67
N VAL A 167 -1.28 5.93 3.81
CA VAL A 167 -0.84 5.06 2.71
C VAL A 167 -0.99 3.63 3.17
N ALA A 168 -1.89 2.87 2.54
CA ALA A 168 -2.12 1.47 2.82
C ALA A 168 -1.73 0.59 1.64
N ILE A 169 -1.02 -0.49 1.94
CA ILE A 169 -0.77 -1.58 1.02
C ILE A 169 -1.56 -2.78 1.53
N THR A 170 -2.30 -3.43 0.63
CA THR A 170 -3.02 -4.69 0.90
C THR A 170 -2.49 -5.77 -0.04
N LEU A 171 -2.42 -7.01 0.44
CA LEU A 171 -1.90 -8.16 -0.29
C LEU A 171 -2.89 -9.32 -0.15
N ALA A 172 -3.21 -9.98 -1.26
CA ALA A 172 -4.00 -11.21 -1.28
C ALA A 172 -3.66 -12.12 -2.47
N GLU A 173 -4.26 -13.32 -2.49
CA GLU A 173 -4.09 -14.28 -3.60
C GLU A 173 -4.85 -13.89 -4.88
N SER A 174 -5.90 -13.07 -4.77
CA SER A 174 -6.71 -12.64 -5.91
C SER A 174 -7.37 -11.28 -5.65
N VAL A 175 -7.88 -10.64 -6.72
CA VAL A 175 -8.62 -9.38 -6.62
C VAL A 175 -9.89 -9.56 -5.77
N GLU A 176 -10.58 -10.69 -5.88
CA GLU A 176 -11.77 -11.01 -5.09
C GLU A 176 -11.47 -11.12 -3.60
N ALA A 177 -10.29 -11.63 -3.24
CA ALA A 177 -9.85 -11.69 -1.85
C ALA A 177 -9.35 -10.33 -1.33
N LEU A 178 -8.79 -9.49 -2.22
CA LEU A 178 -8.22 -8.19 -1.87
C LEU A 178 -9.29 -7.10 -1.67
N VAL A 179 -10.25 -7.01 -2.59
CA VAL A 179 -11.21 -5.90 -2.65
C VAL A 179 -12.04 -5.75 -1.37
N PRO A 180 -12.58 -6.81 -0.74
CA PRO A 180 -13.30 -6.69 0.53
C PRO A 180 -12.44 -6.08 1.64
N VAL A 181 -11.17 -6.52 1.75
CA VAL A 181 -10.22 -6.00 2.74
C VAL A 181 -9.91 -4.53 2.50
N ALA A 182 -9.68 -4.13 1.25
CA ALA A 182 -9.40 -2.74 0.88
C ALA A 182 -10.61 -1.81 1.10
N ARG A 183 -11.83 -2.34 1.06
CA ARG A 183 -13.08 -1.57 1.28
C ARG A 183 -13.50 -1.49 2.74
N ASP A 184 -12.90 -2.27 3.62
CA ASP A 184 -13.17 -2.23 5.07
C ASP A 184 -11.93 -1.73 5.85
N PRO A 185 -11.62 -0.42 5.82
CA PRO A 185 -10.43 0.09 6.51
C PRO A 185 -10.50 0.01 8.05
N VAL A 186 -11.69 -0.25 8.63
CA VAL A 186 -11.93 -0.24 10.08
C VAL A 186 -11.88 -1.64 10.68
N GLY A 187 -12.38 -2.66 9.96
CA GLY A 187 -12.44 -4.05 10.42
C GLY A 187 -11.86 -5.07 9.45
N ARG A 188 -11.21 -4.61 8.36
CA ARG A 188 -10.48 -5.32 7.30
C ARG A 188 -10.98 -6.70 6.93
N ASP A 189 -12.30 -6.79 6.80
CA ASP A 189 -13.03 -7.98 6.39
C ASP A 189 -12.68 -9.21 7.24
N TRP A 190 -12.76 -9.03 8.57
CA TRP A 190 -12.63 -10.12 9.54
C TRP A 190 -13.63 -11.26 9.28
N GLN A 191 -14.83 -10.94 8.79
CA GLN A 191 -15.87 -11.92 8.46
C GLN A 191 -15.49 -12.83 7.28
N GLY A 192 -14.74 -12.31 6.31
CA GLY A 192 -14.17 -13.09 5.23
C GLY A 192 -12.94 -13.93 5.64
N SER A 193 -12.49 -13.84 6.89
CA SER A 193 -11.29 -14.57 7.34
C SER A 193 -11.60 -16.04 7.50
N ARG A 194 -10.84 -16.87 6.80
CA ARG A 194 -10.91 -18.33 6.94
C ARG A 194 -10.15 -18.78 8.19
N GLU A 195 -10.58 -19.92 8.72
CA GLU A 195 -9.86 -20.64 9.78
C GLU A 195 -8.43 -20.99 9.35
N LEU A 196 -7.55 -21.26 10.32
CA LEU A 196 -6.14 -21.54 10.06
C LEU A 196 -5.92 -22.86 9.31
N GLU A 197 -6.74 -23.86 9.60
CA GLU A 197 -6.61 -25.20 9.00
C GLU A 197 -6.96 -25.15 7.50
N GLY A 198 -6.06 -25.67 6.67
CA GLY A 198 -6.24 -25.70 5.21
C GLY A 198 -6.07 -24.35 4.51
N LYS A 199 -5.69 -23.28 5.22
CA LYS A 199 -5.48 -21.96 4.63
C LYS A 199 -4.21 -21.93 3.79
N ILE A 200 -4.39 -21.65 2.49
CA ILE A 200 -3.30 -21.65 1.49
C ILE A 200 -2.74 -20.26 1.17
N ALA A 201 -3.45 -19.21 1.57
CA ALA A 201 -3.07 -17.81 1.42
C ALA A 201 -3.69 -17.00 2.58
N ALA A 202 -3.03 -15.92 2.96
CA ALA A 202 -3.53 -14.96 3.96
C ALA A 202 -3.66 -13.58 3.34
N ARG A 203 -4.61 -12.81 3.85
CA ARG A 203 -4.83 -11.42 3.51
C ARG A 203 -4.00 -10.59 4.46
N ARG A 204 -3.17 -9.69 3.92
CA ARG A 204 -2.21 -8.92 4.70
C ARG A 204 -2.30 -7.46 4.33
N SER A 205 -2.02 -6.58 5.27
CA SER A 205 -1.93 -5.17 4.94
C SER A 205 -1.03 -4.40 5.88
N LEU A 206 -0.32 -3.42 5.34
CA LEU A 206 0.47 -2.45 6.08
C LEU A 206 -0.08 -1.06 5.81
N THR A 207 -0.40 -0.29 6.84
CA THR A 207 -0.99 1.04 6.69
C THR A 207 -0.29 2.06 7.56
N PHE A 208 0.33 3.02 6.91
CA PHE A 208 0.93 4.13 7.63
C PHE A 208 -0.12 5.23 7.78
N ARG A 209 -0.42 5.59 9.03
CA ARG A 209 -1.33 6.70 9.37
C ARG A 209 -0.50 7.87 9.89
N ASP A 210 -0.75 9.08 9.42
CA ASP A 210 -0.13 10.24 10.05
C ASP A 210 -0.73 10.50 11.44
N GLY A 211 0.14 10.74 12.41
CA GLY A 211 -0.22 11.04 13.79
C GLY A 211 -0.56 12.52 14.03
N GLN A 212 -0.56 13.37 12.99
CA GLN A 212 -0.95 14.77 13.12
C GLN A 212 -2.43 15.01 12.81
N PHE A 213 -3.30 14.64 13.74
CA PHE A 213 -4.76 14.69 13.58
C PHE A 213 -5.41 16.09 13.42
N THR A 214 -4.66 17.19 13.56
CA THR A 214 -5.22 18.54 13.56
C THR A 214 -4.70 19.38 12.40
N ALA A 215 -5.60 20.05 11.66
CA ALA A 215 -5.26 20.95 10.56
C ALA A 215 -4.18 21.99 10.93
N TRP A 216 -4.28 22.61 12.12
CA TRP A 216 -3.29 23.60 12.57
C TRP A 216 -1.86 23.02 12.67
N ARG A 217 -1.69 21.81 13.20
CA ARG A 217 -0.36 21.16 13.28
C ARG A 217 0.18 20.83 11.89
N ARG A 218 -0.68 20.35 11.00
CA ARG A 218 -0.32 19.98 9.62
C ARG A 218 0.15 21.19 8.83
N GLU A 219 -0.54 22.33 8.97
CA GLU A 219 -0.15 23.58 8.32
C GLU A 219 1.13 24.15 8.92
N ARG A 220 1.29 24.12 10.24
CA ARG A 220 2.53 24.56 10.92
C ARG A 220 3.75 23.77 10.44
N ASP A 221 3.59 22.48 10.24
CA ASP A 221 4.69 21.57 9.88
C ASP A 221 4.80 21.36 8.36
N PHE A 222 4.09 22.17 7.55
CA PHE A 222 4.20 22.13 6.09
C PHE A 222 5.59 22.58 5.63
N ASN A 223 6.27 21.73 4.86
CA ASN A 223 7.61 22.00 4.35
C ASN A 223 7.62 22.15 2.83
N THR A 224 7.69 23.40 2.36
CA THR A 224 7.73 23.76 0.94
C THR A 224 8.99 23.31 0.19
N GLN A 225 10.01 22.79 0.88
CA GLN A 225 11.24 22.31 0.25
C GLN A 225 11.03 21.05 -0.59
N TYR A 226 10.00 20.26 -0.28
CA TYR A 226 9.75 18.95 -0.88
C TYR A 226 8.55 19.01 -1.85
N PRO A 227 8.73 19.41 -3.11
CA PRO A 227 7.63 19.59 -4.07
C PRO A 227 6.92 18.28 -4.46
N LYS A 228 7.52 17.12 -4.13
CA LYS A 228 7.00 15.78 -4.42
C LYS A 228 6.89 14.89 -3.17
N ALA A 229 6.68 15.49 -2.00
CA ALA A 229 6.58 14.77 -0.72
C ALA A 229 5.59 13.59 -0.74
N LEU A 230 4.45 13.72 -1.44
CA LEU A 230 3.50 12.63 -1.61
C LEU A 230 4.16 11.46 -2.34
N TYR A 231 4.81 11.72 -3.47
CA TYR A 231 5.38 10.68 -4.34
C TYR A 231 6.57 10.00 -3.65
N ASP A 232 7.40 10.77 -2.94
CA ASP A 232 8.49 10.26 -2.11
C ASP A 232 7.95 9.32 -1.02
N THR A 233 6.82 9.68 -0.39
CA THR A 233 6.18 8.85 0.65
C THR A 233 5.65 7.54 0.06
N LEU A 234 4.99 7.60 -1.11
CA LEU A 234 4.51 6.41 -1.82
C LEU A 234 5.66 5.46 -2.17
N ARG A 235 6.75 6.00 -2.73
CA ARG A 235 7.93 5.20 -3.08
C ARG A 235 8.55 4.58 -1.84
N TYR A 236 8.66 5.33 -0.75
CA TYR A 236 9.21 4.84 0.52
C TYR A 236 8.39 3.69 1.11
N VAL A 237 7.06 3.86 1.19
CA VAL A 237 6.14 2.84 1.71
C VAL A 237 6.12 1.60 0.82
N LEU A 238 6.04 1.77 -0.50
CA LEU A 238 6.09 0.65 -1.43
C LEU A 238 7.42 -0.08 -1.35
N SER A 239 8.54 0.62 -1.22
CA SER A 239 9.88 0.03 -1.06
C SER A 239 10.06 -0.76 0.23
N ALA A 240 9.29 -0.43 1.28
CA ALA A 240 9.32 -1.16 2.54
C ALA A 240 8.68 -2.56 2.43
N VAL A 241 7.67 -2.72 1.57
CA VAL A 241 7.00 -4.01 1.32
C VAL A 241 7.76 -4.75 0.21
N PRO A 242 8.15 -6.02 0.42
CA PRO A 242 7.69 -6.94 1.48
C PRO A 242 8.63 -7.05 2.68
N GLY A 243 9.68 -6.25 2.74
CA GLY A 243 10.78 -6.38 3.68
C GLY A 243 12.09 -6.74 2.99
N PRO A 244 13.24 -6.44 3.61
CA PRO A 244 14.57 -6.57 3.01
C PRO A 244 15.00 -8.03 2.78
N SER A 245 14.36 -9.00 3.42
CA SER A 245 14.73 -10.42 3.37
C SER A 245 14.11 -11.17 2.18
N ILE A 246 13.16 -10.58 1.45
CA ILE A 246 12.43 -11.28 0.38
C ILE A 246 12.89 -10.80 -0.98
N THR A 247 13.73 -11.62 -1.61
CA THR A 247 14.21 -11.36 -2.97
C THR A 247 13.15 -11.68 -4.02
N GLY A 248 13.13 -10.90 -5.10
CA GLY A 248 12.28 -11.16 -6.27
C GLY A 248 10.79 -10.87 -6.06
N PHE A 249 10.43 -10.13 -5.01
CA PHE A 249 9.05 -9.70 -4.78
C PHE A 249 8.46 -8.93 -5.96
N GLU A 250 9.29 -8.11 -6.63
CA GLU A 250 8.92 -7.38 -7.84
C GLU A 250 8.37 -8.29 -8.97
N ARG A 251 8.73 -9.57 -8.93
CA ARG A 251 8.34 -10.58 -9.93
C ARG A 251 7.09 -11.37 -9.55
N ARG A 252 6.59 -11.19 -8.34
CA ARG A 252 5.49 -12.00 -7.76
C ARG A 252 4.16 -11.28 -7.76
N VAL A 253 4.16 -9.95 -7.78
CA VAL A 253 2.94 -9.15 -7.94
C VAL A 253 2.54 -9.18 -9.41
N GLU A 254 1.41 -9.85 -9.70
CA GLU A 254 0.85 -10.00 -11.03
C GLU A 254 -0.28 -9.00 -11.29
N GLU A 255 -1.00 -8.57 -10.25
CA GLU A 255 -2.11 -7.62 -10.38
C GLU A 255 -1.99 -6.49 -9.35
N PHE A 256 -2.32 -5.27 -9.77
CA PHE A 256 -2.25 -4.07 -8.93
C PHE A 256 -3.59 -3.35 -8.91
N VAL A 257 -4.12 -3.09 -7.72
CA VAL A 257 -5.45 -2.51 -7.51
C VAL A 257 -5.31 -1.14 -6.86
N PHE A 258 -5.77 -0.08 -7.53
CA PHE A 258 -6.05 1.19 -6.87
C PHE A 258 -7.39 1.08 -6.14
N ALA A 259 -7.37 1.27 -4.82
CA ALA A 259 -8.54 1.07 -3.97
C ALA A 259 -9.64 2.09 -4.25
N LYS A 260 -10.90 1.67 -4.02
CA LYS A 260 -12.12 2.38 -4.37
C LYS A 260 -12.11 3.87 -4.05
N ASP A 261 -11.69 4.20 -2.84
CA ASP A 261 -11.76 5.57 -2.32
C ASP A 261 -10.36 6.22 -2.27
N SER A 262 -9.35 5.62 -2.92
CA SER A 262 -7.98 6.14 -3.01
C SER A 262 -7.89 7.41 -3.85
N TRP A 263 -6.94 8.27 -3.53
CA TRP A 263 -6.38 9.23 -4.47
C TRP A 263 -5.67 8.52 -5.62
N LEU A 264 -5.73 9.10 -6.82
CA LEU A 264 -5.08 8.58 -8.03
C LEU A 264 -4.10 9.61 -8.59
N PRO A 265 -2.95 9.16 -9.14
CA PRO A 265 -2.00 10.05 -9.80
C PRO A 265 -2.57 10.76 -11.03
N ASP A 266 -2.33 12.07 -11.11
CA ASP A 266 -2.62 12.92 -12.27
C ASP A 266 -1.37 13.25 -13.10
N ARG A 267 -0.22 12.65 -12.74
CA ARG A 267 1.07 12.85 -13.40
C ARG A 267 1.82 11.53 -13.56
N SER A 268 2.49 11.35 -14.70
CA SER A 268 3.29 10.16 -15.00
C SER A 268 4.39 9.89 -13.97
N LEU A 269 5.01 10.94 -13.43
CA LEU A 269 6.04 10.83 -12.38
C LEU A 269 5.52 10.11 -11.12
N ALA A 270 4.26 10.28 -10.76
CA ALA A 270 3.69 9.60 -9.62
C ALA A 270 3.44 8.11 -9.90
N TYR A 271 3.01 7.77 -11.12
CA TYR A 271 2.96 6.37 -11.56
C TYR A 271 4.34 5.73 -11.58
N GLU A 272 5.39 6.46 -11.95
CA GLU A 272 6.77 5.97 -11.81
C GLU A 272 7.10 5.60 -10.36
N HIS A 273 6.82 6.47 -9.39
CA HIS A 273 7.08 6.21 -7.97
C HIS A 273 6.25 5.05 -7.39
N ILE A 274 5.16 4.66 -8.06
CA ILE A 274 4.29 3.55 -7.65
C ILE A 274 4.67 2.26 -8.36
N LEU A 275 4.88 2.30 -9.68
CA LEU A 275 4.88 1.12 -10.54
C LEU A 275 6.26 0.70 -11.05
N GLU A 276 7.29 1.56 -10.95
CA GLU A 276 8.61 1.33 -11.57
C GLU A 276 9.24 -0.02 -11.21
N ARG A 277 8.95 -0.52 -10.01
CA ARG A 277 9.57 -1.74 -9.51
C ARG A 277 8.88 -3.01 -10.00
N PHE A 278 7.64 -2.96 -10.45
CA PHE A 278 6.89 -4.17 -10.81
C PHE A 278 7.18 -4.58 -12.25
N ILE A 279 7.88 -5.71 -12.41
CA ILE A 279 8.28 -6.23 -13.72
C ILE A 279 7.39 -7.37 -14.22
N SER A 280 6.62 -8.01 -13.33
CA SER A 280 5.69 -9.09 -13.67
C SER A 280 4.22 -8.65 -13.68
N LEU A 281 3.94 -7.36 -13.55
CA LEU A 281 2.58 -6.85 -13.48
C LEU A 281 1.83 -7.10 -14.81
N ARG A 282 0.76 -7.89 -14.76
CA ARG A 282 -0.09 -8.29 -15.89
C ARG A 282 -1.39 -7.49 -15.97
N ALA A 283 -1.91 -7.04 -14.84
CA ALA A 283 -3.14 -6.23 -14.81
C ALA A 283 -3.08 -5.06 -13.81
N ILE A 284 -3.72 -3.94 -14.18
CA ILE A 284 -3.98 -2.81 -13.28
C ILE A 284 -5.49 -2.63 -13.16
N HIS A 285 -6.01 -2.50 -11.94
CA HIS A 285 -7.42 -2.34 -11.65
C HIS A 285 -7.67 -1.00 -10.97
N PHE A 286 -8.66 -0.26 -11.46
CA PHE A 286 -9.19 0.92 -10.81
C PHE A 286 -10.54 0.57 -10.19
N ASP A 287 -10.59 0.42 -8.85
CA ASP A 287 -11.86 0.20 -8.11
C ASP A 287 -12.63 1.53 -7.89
N ASN A 288 -12.05 2.65 -8.32
CA ASN A 288 -12.62 3.99 -8.24
C ASN A 288 -13.83 4.15 -9.17
N ALA A 289 -14.79 4.98 -8.75
CA ALA A 289 -15.91 5.32 -9.63
C ALA A 289 -15.44 6.28 -10.73
N PRO A 290 -15.90 6.15 -11.98
CA PRO A 290 -15.61 7.15 -12.99
C PRO A 290 -16.15 8.52 -12.59
N LEU A 291 -15.38 9.57 -12.87
CA LEU A 291 -15.80 10.95 -12.68
C LEU A 291 -16.97 11.26 -13.62
N THR A 292 -18.02 11.90 -13.11
CA THR A 292 -19.20 12.30 -13.89
C THR A 292 -18.87 13.47 -14.82
N ASP A 293 -19.50 13.54 -15.99
CA ASP A 293 -19.23 14.58 -17.00
C ASP A 293 -19.43 16.01 -16.50
N ASP A 294 -20.32 16.24 -15.54
CA ASP A 294 -20.60 17.55 -14.95
C ASP A 294 -19.55 17.99 -13.90
N ALA A 295 -18.65 17.10 -13.48
CA ALA A 295 -17.69 17.38 -12.43
C ALA A 295 -16.35 17.84 -13.00
N HIS A 296 -15.87 19.00 -12.53
CA HIS A 296 -14.53 19.48 -12.85
C HIS A 296 -13.47 18.70 -12.06
N PHE A 297 -12.49 18.17 -12.79
CA PHE A 297 -11.33 17.51 -12.18
C PHE A 297 -10.56 18.46 -11.25
N GLN A 298 -10.20 17.96 -10.06
CA GLN A 298 -9.31 18.62 -9.11
C GLN A 298 -8.25 17.62 -8.63
N GLN A 299 -7.02 18.09 -8.39
CA GLN A 299 -5.91 17.21 -8.01
C GLN A 299 -6.14 16.51 -6.68
N ASN A 300 -6.93 17.10 -5.78
CA ASN A 300 -7.19 16.59 -4.44
C ASN A 300 -8.42 15.66 -4.36
N MET A 301 -8.98 15.24 -5.51
CA MET A 301 -10.10 14.31 -5.53
C MET A 301 -9.66 12.90 -5.13
N GLU A 302 -10.46 12.27 -4.27
CA GLU A 302 -10.28 10.88 -3.86
C GLU A 302 -11.47 10.03 -4.30
N GLY A 303 -11.22 8.78 -4.66
CA GLY A 303 -12.26 7.83 -5.00
C GLY A 303 -12.87 7.95 -6.41
N TRP A 304 -12.29 8.83 -7.23
CA TRP A 304 -12.76 9.11 -8.58
C TRP A 304 -11.69 8.81 -9.63
N LEU A 305 -12.09 8.19 -10.73
CA LEU A 305 -11.27 7.98 -11.92
C LEU A 305 -11.64 9.01 -12.99
N ALA A 306 -10.75 9.99 -13.21
CA ALA A 306 -10.84 10.93 -14.32
C ALA A 306 -9.95 10.48 -15.48
N PHE A 307 -10.23 10.98 -16.69
CA PHE A 307 -9.39 10.74 -17.87
C PHE A 307 -7.94 11.21 -17.63
N THR A 308 -7.73 12.30 -16.89
CA THR A 308 -6.40 12.81 -16.53
C THR A 308 -5.53 11.75 -15.83
N HIS A 309 -6.12 10.88 -15.01
CA HIS A 309 -5.38 9.78 -14.39
C HIS A 309 -4.95 8.73 -15.44
N LEU A 310 -5.85 8.38 -16.37
CA LEU A 310 -5.56 7.44 -17.45
C LEU A 310 -4.52 8.00 -18.43
N ASP A 311 -4.56 9.29 -18.73
CA ASP A 311 -3.59 10.00 -19.57
C ASP A 311 -2.20 10.04 -18.91
N ALA A 312 -2.14 10.34 -17.62
CA ALA A 312 -0.91 10.27 -16.86
C ALA A 312 -0.31 8.85 -16.83
N LEU A 313 -1.15 7.82 -16.68
CA LEU A 313 -0.72 6.43 -16.74
C LEU A 313 -0.25 6.04 -18.14
N SER A 314 -0.97 6.42 -19.19
CA SER A 314 -0.61 6.09 -20.57
C SER A 314 0.71 6.75 -20.96
N LEU A 315 0.95 8.00 -20.52
CA LEU A 315 2.22 8.70 -20.71
C LEU A 315 3.37 7.95 -20.02
N TYR A 316 3.18 7.51 -18.78
CA TYR A 316 4.16 6.70 -18.07
C TYR A 316 4.45 5.39 -18.83
N LEU A 317 3.41 4.63 -19.20
CA LEU A 317 3.52 3.33 -19.87
C LEU A 317 4.16 3.41 -21.27
N ASN A 318 4.05 4.57 -21.93
CA ASN A 318 4.59 4.82 -23.27
C ASN A 318 5.90 5.61 -23.26
N THR A 319 6.46 5.94 -22.10
CA THR A 319 7.77 6.61 -22.01
C THR A 319 8.85 5.57 -21.65
N PRO A 320 9.84 5.32 -22.53
CA PRO A 320 10.90 4.37 -22.21
C PRO A 320 11.81 4.92 -21.10
N GLY A 321 12.10 4.08 -20.11
CA GLY A 321 13.10 4.34 -19.08
C GLY A 321 14.43 3.64 -19.36
N PRO A 322 15.41 3.71 -18.43
CA PRO A 322 16.73 3.10 -18.60
C PRO A 322 16.72 1.58 -18.85
N GLY A 323 15.69 0.88 -18.36
CA GLY A 323 15.50 -0.57 -18.54
C GLY A 323 14.52 -0.95 -19.67
N GLY A 324 14.07 0.00 -20.48
CA GLY A 324 13.01 -0.19 -21.47
C GLY A 324 11.67 0.39 -21.01
N TYR A 325 10.57 -0.08 -21.60
CA TYR A 325 9.24 0.39 -21.24
C TYR A 325 8.81 -0.18 -19.87
N PRO A 326 8.15 0.63 -19.02
CA PRO A 326 7.68 0.16 -17.72
C PRO A 326 6.56 -0.86 -17.86
N CYS A 327 6.40 -1.68 -16.81
CA CYS A 327 5.45 -2.79 -16.73
C CYS A 327 5.48 -3.64 -18.03
N PRO A 328 6.59 -4.34 -18.31
CA PRO A 328 6.80 -5.03 -19.58
C PRO A 328 5.90 -6.25 -19.75
N ALA A 329 5.26 -6.74 -18.69
CA ALA A 329 4.30 -7.85 -18.73
C ALA A 329 2.83 -7.39 -18.75
N LEU A 330 2.56 -6.07 -18.76
CA LEU A 330 1.20 -5.55 -18.60
C LEU A 330 0.35 -5.83 -19.86
N GLU A 331 -0.78 -6.49 -19.64
CA GLU A 331 -1.71 -6.93 -20.68
C GLU A 331 -3.06 -6.23 -20.58
N VAL A 332 -3.51 -5.89 -19.36
CA VAL A 332 -4.88 -5.43 -19.13
C VAL A 332 -4.95 -4.26 -18.15
N ILE A 333 -5.80 -3.28 -18.47
CA ILE A 333 -6.27 -2.25 -17.54
C ILE A 333 -7.76 -2.46 -17.34
N HIS A 334 -8.18 -2.66 -16.09
CA HIS A 334 -9.56 -2.82 -15.68
C HIS A 334 -10.09 -1.53 -15.08
N ILE A 335 -11.22 -1.05 -15.60
CA ILE A 335 -11.97 0.06 -15.01
C ILE A 335 -13.37 -0.41 -14.61
N ILE A 336 -13.86 0.04 -13.45
CA ILE A 336 -15.22 -0.26 -13.04
C ILE A 336 -16.17 0.73 -13.68
N THR A 337 -17.15 0.20 -14.42
CA THR A 337 -18.28 0.98 -14.91
C THR A 337 -19.51 0.66 -14.06
N LYS A 338 -20.19 1.70 -13.57
CA LYS A 338 -21.54 1.52 -12.99
C LYS A 338 -22.50 1.16 -14.14
N PRO A 339 -23.53 0.33 -13.92
CA PRO A 339 -24.54 0.10 -14.97
C PRO A 339 -25.22 1.43 -15.35
N ALA A 340 -25.11 1.76 -16.64
CA ALA A 340 -25.32 3.05 -17.35
C ALA A 340 -26.79 3.56 -17.40
N PRO A 341 -27.15 4.76 -17.97
CA PRO A 341 -26.39 5.64 -18.90
C PRO A 341 -26.41 7.19 -18.63
N PRO A 342 -25.69 8.03 -19.41
CA PRO A 342 -24.93 7.73 -20.63
C PRO A 342 -23.49 7.31 -20.40
N ALA A 343 -22.92 6.77 -21.47
CA ALA A 343 -21.51 6.46 -21.62
C ALA A 343 -20.68 7.59 -21.04
N LEU A 344 -19.65 7.22 -20.29
CA LEU A 344 -18.48 8.06 -20.13
C LEU A 344 -18.23 8.78 -21.44
N ASP A 345 -18.42 10.10 -21.47
CA ASP A 345 -18.00 10.96 -22.57
C ASP A 345 -16.47 11.09 -22.51
N VAL A 346 -15.79 9.94 -22.37
CA VAL A 346 -14.36 9.79 -22.48
C VAL A 346 -14.07 9.98 -23.96
N VAL A 347 -13.96 11.27 -24.32
CA VAL A 347 -13.31 11.80 -25.52
C VAL A 347 -13.33 10.80 -26.65
N HIS A 348 -14.40 10.75 -27.47
CA HIS A 348 -14.52 10.15 -28.82
C HIS A 348 -13.39 9.21 -29.35
N LEU A 349 -12.82 8.34 -28.53
CA LEU A 349 -11.78 7.42 -28.92
C LEU A 349 -12.51 6.15 -29.28
N THR A 350 -12.54 5.87 -30.58
CA THR A 350 -12.91 4.56 -31.10
C THR A 350 -12.05 3.49 -30.40
N ALA A 351 -12.42 2.21 -30.51
CA ALA A 351 -11.57 1.13 -30.02
C ALA A 351 -10.11 1.26 -30.52
N GLU A 352 -9.94 1.72 -31.77
CA GLU A 352 -8.64 2.03 -32.37
C GLU A 352 -7.91 3.20 -31.66
N GLY A 353 -8.65 4.19 -31.19
CA GLY A 353 -8.14 5.31 -30.41
C GLY A 353 -7.59 4.88 -29.06
N TRP A 354 -8.28 3.98 -28.36
CA TRP A 354 -7.79 3.39 -27.11
C TRP A 354 -6.57 2.50 -27.30
N ASP A 355 -6.54 1.72 -28.38
CA ASP A 355 -5.38 0.89 -28.71
C ASP A 355 -4.14 1.73 -28.97
N ALA A 356 -4.28 2.86 -29.68
CA ALA A 356 -3.18 3.79 -29.92
C ALA A 356 -2.76 4.52 -28.64
N PHE A 357 -3.72 4.87 -27.78
CA PHE A 357 -3.50 5.55 -26.51
C PHE A 357 -2.64 4.72 -25.54
N TRP A 358 -2.96 3.44 -25.36
CA TRP A 358 -2.19 2.57 -24.46
C TRP A 358 -0.92 1.99 -25.08
N ASN A 359 -0.85 1.89 -26.41
CA ASN A 359 0.22 1.17 -27.11
C ASN A 359 0.87 2.04 -28.19
N SER A 360 1.75 2.95 -27.79
CA SER A 360 2.57 3.74 -28.72
C SER A 360 3.36 2.87 -29.69
N ALA A 361 3.70 3.43 -30.86
CA ALA A 361 4.49 2.72 -31.87
C ALA A 361 5.84 2.21 -31.33
N GLY A 362 6.50 3.02 -30.49
CA GLY A 362 7.75 2.63 -29.85
C GLY A 362 7.59 1.45 -28.89
N ARG A 363 6.53 1.47 -28.07
CA ARG A 363 6.21 0.35 -27.16
C ARG A 363 5.99 -0.94 -27.96
N ARG A 364 5.19 -0.90 -29.02
CA ARG A 364 4.93 -2.06 -29.90
C ARG A 364 6.19 -2.58 -30.58
N ALA A 365 7.05 -1.68 -31.07
CA ALA A 365 8.31 -2.07 -31.72
C ALA A 365 9.28 -2.78 -30.77
N CYS A 366 9.21 -2.50 -29.46
CA CYS A 366 9.98 -3.20 -28.43
C CYS A 366 9.42 -4.58 -28.04
N GLY A 367 8.33 -5.03 -28.66
CA GLY A 367 7.80 -6.39 -28.47
C GLY A 367 7.14 -6.63 -27.11
N VAL A 368 6.81 -5.58 -26.35
CA VAL A 368 6.02 -5.75 -25.12
C VAL A 368 4.56 -6.08 -25.47
N PRO A 369 3.80 -6.75 -24.57
CA PRO A 369 2.41 -7.08 -24.79
C PRO A 369 1.54 -5.86 -25.08
N LEU A 370 0.48 -6.09 -25.87
CA LEU A 370 -0.54 -5.09 -26.13
C LEU A 370 -1.44 -4.95 -24.90
N ILE A 371 -1.52 -3.74 -24.36
CA ILE A 371 -2.39 -3.38 -23.26
C ILE A 371 -3.81 -3.19 -23.80
N ARG A 372 -4.78 -3.84 -23.16
CA ARG A 372 -6.20 -3.74 -23.46
C ARG A 372 -6.94 -3.05 -22.32
N LEU A 373 -7.84 -2.13 -22.64
CA LEU A 373 -8.79 -1.61 -21.66
C LEU A 373 -9.99 -2.54 -21.59
N THR A 374 -10.39 -2.92 -20.37
CA THR A 374 -11.58 -3.72 -20.12
C THR A 374 -12.47 -3.05 -19.09
N GLU A 375 -13.77 -3.02 -19.38
CA GLU A 375 -14.77 -2.48 -18.47
C GLU A 375 -15.43 -3.61 -17.69
N SER A 376 -15.48 -3.46 -16.38
CA SER A 376 -16.15 -4.42 -15.50
C SER A 376 -17.42 -3.78 -14.94
N VAL A 377 -18.58 -4.42 -15.21
CA VAL A 377 -19.85 -3.95 -14.65
C VAL A 377 -19.92 -4.33 -13.17
N ARG A 378 -20.09 -3.32 -12.31
CA ARG A 378 -20.25 -3.56 -10.87
C ARG A 378 -21.55 -4.32 -10.59
N ARG A 379 -21.45 -5.58 -10.14
CA ARG A 379 -22.60 -6.27 -9.53
C ARG A 379 -22.85 -5.64 -8.16
N VAL A 380 -24.02 -5.03 -7.99
CA VAL A 380 -24.48 -4.54 -6.69
C VAL A 380 -24.93 -5.77 -5.91
N SER A 381 -24.14 -6.17 -4.91
CA SER A 381 -24.48 -7.19 -3.91
C SER A 381 -24.98 -6.52 -2.64
#